data_AF-A0A951R2Y6-F1
#
_entry.id   AF-A0A951R2Y6-F1
#
_cell.length_a   1.000
_cell.length_b   1.000
_cell.length_c   1.000
_cell.angle_alpha   90.00
_cell.angle_beta   90.00
_cell.angle_gamma   90.00
#
_symmetry.space_group_name_H-M   'P 1'
#
loop_
_entity.id
_entity.type
_entity.pdbx_description
1 polymer ?
#
loop_
_entity_poly.entity_id
_entity_poly.type
_entity_poly.pdbx_seq_one_letter_code
_entity_poly.pdbx_strand_id
1 'polypeptide(L)'
;IRTLIKKDISEDMKNIESISKIPNKIYTVESLEHILSSLNNEKLGKIIRCKGFVNNDEEILEFNYINGNYTIASTNRDITPKLCIIGTNLAKEELLNMFK
;
A
#
# COMPACT_ATOMS: atom_id res chain seq x y z
N ILE A 1 5.83 -29.02 8.86
CA ILE A 1 5.31 -27.99 9.79
C ILE A 1 5.97 -26.68 9.40
N ARG A 2 5.24 -25.73 8.78
CA ARG A 2 5.82 -24.43 8.36
C ARG A 2 5.99 -23.56 9.61
N THR A 3 7.23 -23.31 10.01
CA THR A 3 7.54 -22.36 11.08
C THR A 3 7.18 -20.96 10.61
N LEU A 4 6.13 -20.37 11.19
CA LEU A 4 5.82 -18.96 11.02
C LEU A 4 6.89 -18.14 11.75
N ILE A 5 7.87 -17.62 11.01
CA ILE A 5 8.79 -16.62 11.54
C ILE A 5 7.97 -15.35 11.73
N LYS A 6 7.50 -15.11 12.95
CA LYS A 6 6.94 -13.81 13.33
C LYS A 6 8.10 -12.82 13.34
N LYS A 7 8.17 -11.93 12.35
CA LYS A 7 9.06 -10.78 12.41
C LYS A 7 8.63 -9.96 13.63
N ASP A 8 9.51 -9.78 14.60
CA ASP A 8 9.21 -8.98 15.77
C ASP A 8 9.06 -7.52 15.33
N ILE A 9 7.83 -7.01 15.42
CA ILE A 9 7.44 -5.65 15.01
C ILE A 9 7.42 -4.70 16.20
N SER A 10 7.74 -5.17 17.42
CA SER A 10 7.61 -4.39 18.65
C SER A 10 8.43 -3.11 18.66
N GLU A 11 9.59 -3.11 17.99
CA GLU A 11 10.44 -1.93 17.84
C GLU A 11 9.89 -0.94 16.80
N ASP A 12 9.27 -1.44 15.73
CA ASP A 12 8.62 -0.62 14.71
C ASP A 12 7.34 0.03 15.22
N MET A 13 6.69 -0.58 16.21
CA MET A 13 5.46 -0.04 16.80
C MET A 13 5.69 1.23 17.63
N LYS A 14 6.93 1.58 17.97
CA LYS A 14 7.25 2.72 18.83
C LYS A 14 7.07 4.08 18.14
N ASN A 15 7.12 4.14 16.80
CA ASN A 15 7.06 5.37 16.02
C ASN A 15 6.19 5.25 14.74
N ILE A 16 5.04 4.58 14.84
CA ILE A 16 4.14 4.40 13.69
C ILE A 16 3.55 5.74 13.26
N GLU A 17 3.56 5.97 11.95
CA GLU A 17 2.84 7.05 11.30
C GLU A 17 1.97 6.50 10.16
N SER A 18 1.04 7.34 9.71
CA SER A 18 0.18 7.02 8.58
C SER A 18 0.05 8.20 7.63
N ILE A 19 -0.05 7.90 6.34
CA ILE A 19 -0.39 8.85 5.30
C ILE A 19 -1.61 8.35 4.54
N SER A 20 -2.51 9.27 4.20
CA SER A 20 -3.70 8.97 3.41
C SER A 20 -3.70 9.80 2.13
N LYS A 21 -4.14 9.19 1.02
CA LYS A 21 -4.27 9.86 -0.28
C LYS A 21 -5.57 9.44 -0.94
N ILE A 22 -6.21 10.40 -1.60
CA ILE A 22 -7.24 10.16 -2.61
C ILE A 22 -6.50 10.15 -3.95
N PRO A 23 -6.27 8.98 -4.57
CA PRO A 23 -5.62 8.87 -5.87
C PRO A 23 -6.60 9.31 -6.97
N ASN A 24 -6.11 10.09 -7.95
CA ASN A 24 -6.96 10.66 -8.99
C ASN A 24 -6.73 10.03 -10.37
N LYS A 25 -5.71 9.16 -10.50
CA LYS A 25 -5.42 8.42 -11.73
C LYS A 25 -6.20 7.11 -11.82
N ILE A 26 -6.25 6.62 -13.05
CA ILE A 26 -6.63 5.25 -13.39
C ILE A 26 -5.37 4.38 -13.35
N TYR A 27 -5.50 3.18 -12.78
CA TYR A 27 -4.44 2.21 -12.58
C TYR A 27 -4.84 0.90 -13.26
N THR A 28 -3.90 0.27 -13.97
CA THR A 28 -4.04 -1.13 -14.37
C THR A 28 -3.58 -2.01 -13.21
N VAL A 29 -3.92 -3.30 -13.25
CA VAL A 29 -3.37 -4.27 -12.28
C VAL A 29 -1.83 -4.24 -12.31
N GLU A 30 -1.23 -4.26 -13.50
CA GLU A 30 0.24 -4.23 -13.66
C GLU A 30 0.88 -2.96 -13.08
N SER A 31 0.30 -1.76 -13.33
CA SER A 31 0.87 -0.52 -12.80
C SER A 31 0.77 -0.45 -11.28
N LEU A 32 -0.32 -0.98 -10.70
CA LEU A 32 -0.49 -1.10 -9.27
C LEU A 32 0.49 -2.14 -8.67
N GLU A 33 0.67 -3.30 -9.30
CA GLU A 33 1.65 -4.31 -8.88
C GLU A 33 3.08 -3.76 -8.88
N HIS A 34 3.46 -2.98 -9.89
CA HIS A 34 4.75 -2.31 -9.95
C HIS A 34 4.94 -1.35 -8.77
N ILE A 35 3.93 -0.56 -8.42
CA ILE A 35 3.98 0.29 -7.22
C ILE A 35 4.12 -0.57 -5.95
N LEU A 36 3.25 -1.57 -5.75
CA LEU A 36 3.21 -2.36 -4.52
C LEU A 36 4.49 -3.18 -4.29
N SER A 37 5.08 -3.73 -5.35
CA SER A 37 6.35 -4.46 -5.28
C SER A 37 7.53 -3.55 -4.89
N SER A 38 7.49 -2.27 -5.24
CA SER A 38 8.53 -1.30 -4.88
C SER A 38 8.43 -0.77 -3.44
N LEU A 39 7.31 -1.02 -2.73
CA LEU A 39 7.09 -0.56 -1.35
C LEU A 39 7.99 -1.24 -0.32
N ASN A 40 8.67 -2.34 -0.65
CA ASN A 40 9.64 -2.99 0.24
C ASN A 40 11.04 -2.35 0.16
N ASN A 41 11.13 -1.08 -0.23
CA ASN A 41 12.36 -0.30 -0.31
C ASN A 41 12.55 0.53 0.96
N GLU A 42 13.65 0.30 1.69
CA GLU A 42 13.96 1.02 2.94
C GLU A 42 14.07 2.54 2.76
N LYS A 43 14.37 3.03 1.56
CA LYS A 43 14.38 4.48 1.26
C LYS A 43 13.01 5.13 1.38
N LEU A 44 11.94 4.36 1.19
CA LEU A 44 10.56 4.83 1.33
C LEU A 44 10.09 4.83 2.80
N GLY A 45 10.94 4.37 3.72
CA GLY A 45 10.56 4.03 5.09
C GLY A 45 10.14 2.57 5.23
N LYS A 46 9.90 2.14 6.46
CA LYS A 46 9.49 0.77 6.75
C LYS A 46 7.98 0.66 6.72
N ILE A 47 7.45 0.28 5.56
CA ILE A 47 6.01 0.14 5.33
C ILE A 47 5.52 -1.20 5.87
N ILE A 48 4.57 -1.12 6.82
CA ILE A 48 3.94 -2.29 7.45
C ILE A 48 2.67 -2.68 6.69
N ARG A 49 1.83 -1.69 6.34
CA ARG A 49 0.58 -1.89 5.61
C ARG A 49 0.35 -0.78 4.59
N CYS A 50 -0.13 -1.13 3.41
CA CYS A 50 -0.73 -0.19 2.47
C CYS A 50 -2.03 -0.78 1.96
N LYS A 51 -3.18 -0.17 2.28
CA LYS A 51 -4.50 -0.66 1.85
C LYS A 51 -5.25 0.46 1.18
N GLY A 52 -5.93 0.17 0.09
CA GLY A 52 -6.81 1.16 -0.52
C GLY A 52 -7.60 0.64 -1.69
N PHE A 53 -8.27 1.62 -2.30
CA PHE A 53 -9.04 1.51 -3.52
C PHE A 53 -8.48 2.50 -4.54
N VAL A 54 -8.29 2.05 -5.79
CA VAL A 54 -7.91 2.89 -6.94
C VAL A 54 -8.86 2.64 -8.10
N ASN A 55 -9.02 3.63 -8.98
CA ASN A 55 -9.80 3.48 -10.20
C ASN A 55 -9.08 2.57 -11.20
N ASN A 56 -9.82 1.71 -11.89
CA ASN A 56 -9.38 0.90 -13.03
C ASN A 56 -10.47 0.94 -14.11
N ASP A 57 -10.46 1.99 -14.92
CA ASP A 57 -11.50 2.30 -15.91
C ASP A 57 -12.93 2.22 -15.33
N GLU A 58 -13.68 1.17 -15.67
CA GLU A 58 -15.07 0.98 -15.23
C GLU A 58 -15.19 0.24 -13.87
N GLU A 59 -14.08 -0.21 -13.29
CA GLU A 59 -14.02 -0.95 -12.03
C GLU A 59 -13.14 -0.23 -10.99
N ILE A 60 -13.16 -0.75 -9.76
CA ILE A 60 -12.25 -0.37 -8.69
C ILE A 60 -11.32 -1.54 -8.38
N LEU A 61 -10.03 -1.26 -8.18
CA LEU A 61 -9.10 -2.24 -7.61
C LEU A 61 -9.01 -2.03 -6.10
N GLU A 62 -9.43 -3.04 -5.33
CA GLU A 62 -9.11 -3.16 -3.91
C GLU A 62 -7.75 -3.83 -3.77
N PHE A 63 -6.84 -3.20 -3.02
CA PHE A 63 -5.54 -3.80 -2.75
C PHE A 63 -5.20 -3.78 -1.26
N ASN A 64 -4.34 -4.72 -0.88
CA ASN A 64 -3.85 -4.85 0.47
C ASN A 64 -2.42 -5.37 0.47
N TYR A 65 -1.49 -4.52 0.88
CA TYR A 65 -0.08 -4.83 1.10
C TYR A 65 0.19 -4.98 2.61
N ILE A 66 0.91 -6.02 2.98
CA ILE A 66 1.37 -6.29 4.35
C ILE A 66 2.80 -6.84 4.28
N ASN A 67 3.77 -6.09 4.84
CA ASN A 67 5.16 -6.52 4.99
C ASN A 67 5.76 -7.20 3.74
N GLY A 68 5.65 -6.56 2.58
CA GLY A 68 6.23 -7.04 1.32
C GLY A 68 5.33 -7.96 0.48
N ASN A 69 4.20 -8.41 1.02
CA ASN A 69 3.23 -9.24 0.30
C ASN A 69 2.00 -8.41 -0.04
N TYR A 70 1.36 -8.64 -1.19
CA TYR A 70 0.15 -7.92 -1.56
C TYR A 70 -0.88 -8.80 -2.27
N THR A 71 -2.11 -8.30 -2.27
CA THR A 71 -3.26 -8.84 -3.02
C THR A 71 -3.95 -7.69 -3.74
N ILE A 72 -4.46 -7.94 -4.94
CA ILE A 72 -5.26 -7.02 -5.75
C ILE A 72 -6.51 -7.77 -6.19
N ALA A 73 -7.67 -7.13 -6.10
CA ALA A 73 -8.94 -7.67 -6.57
C ALA A 73 -9.80 -6.57 -7.21
N SER A 74 -10.44 -6.88 -8.33
CA SER A 74 -11.47 -6.01 -8.92
C SER A 74 -12.76 -6.03 -8.12
N THR A 75 -13.44 -4.90 -8.06
CA THR A 75 -14.79 -4.76 -7.51
C THR A 75 -15.59 -3.71 -8.26
N ASN A 76 -16.88 -3.99 -8.51
CA ASN A 76 -17.80 -3.07 -9.20
C ASN A 76 -18.63 -2.25 -8.19
N ARG A 77 -18.02 -1.96 -7.03
CA ARG A 77 -18.68 -1.20 -5.97
C ARG A 77 -18.42 0.28 -6.21
N ASP A 78 -19.46 1.09 -6.06
CA ASP A 78 -19.33 2.55 -6.09
C ASP A 78 -18.63 3.03 -4.81
N ILE A 79 -17.29 3.12 -4.88
CA ILE A 79 -16.41 3.47 -3.77
C ILE A 79 -15.50 4.60 -4.22
N THR A 80 -15.44 5.67 -3.44
CA THR A 80 -14.45 6.72 -3.66
C THR A 80 -13.03 6.19 -3.43
N PRO A 81 -12.11 6.32 -4.41
CA PRO A 81 -10.73 5.91 -4.26
C PRO A 81 -10.06 6.57 -3.06
N LYS A 82 -9.45 5.75 -2.21
CA LYS A 82 -8.68 6.21 -1.06
C LYS A 82 -7.74 5.12 -0.62
N LEU A 83 -6.54 5.50 -0.22
CA LEU A 83 -5.55 4.60 0.35
C LEU A 83 -4.94 5.16 1.63
N CYS A 84 -4.42 4.25 2.46
CA CYS A 84 -3.66 4.55 3.65
C CYS A 84 -2.38 3.70 3.66
N ILE A 85 -1.24 4.35 3.90
CA ILE A 85 0.07 3.73 4.11
C ILE A 85 0.43 3.91 5.57
N ILE A 86 0.84 2.82 6.23
CA ILE A 86 1.20 2.75 7.64
C ILE A 86 2.60 2.17 7.75
N GLY A 87 3.46 2.84 8.52
CA GLY A 87 4.84 2.39 8.73
C GLY A 87 5.62 3.33 9.63
N THR A 88 6.94 3.25 9.58
CA THR A 88 7.86 4.14 10.29
C THR A 88 8.82 4.82 9.32
N ASN A 89 9.20 6.07 9.63
CA ASN A 89 10.11 6.90 8.84
C ASN A 89 9.70 6.99 7.36
N LEU A 90 8.40 7.19 7.11
CA LEU A 90 7.82 7.21 5.78
C LEU A 90 8.34 8.41 4.97
N ALA A 91 8.85 8.14 3.77
CA ALA A 91 9.19 9.18 2.80
C ALA A 91 7.91 9.76 2.17
N LYS A 92 7.19 10.60 2.93
CA LYS A 92 5.81 11.03 2.64
C LYS A 92 5.64 11.57 1.22
N GLU A 93 6.52 12.47 0.78
CA GLU A 93 6.43 13.08 -0.55
C GLU A 93 6.63 12.06 -1.67
N GLU A 94 7.65 11.21 -1.57
CA GLU A 94 7.91 10.14 -2.54
C GLU A 94 6.74 9.16 -2.61
N LEU A 95 6.23 8.73 -1.45
CA LEU A 95 5.09 7.82 -1.37
C LEU A 95 3.81 8.41 -1.97
N LEU A 96 3.50 9.67 -1.68
CA LEU A 96 2.37 10.35 -2.29
C LEU A 96 2.55 10.52 -3.80
N ASN A 97 3.80 10.71 -4.26
CA ASN A 97 4.13 10.85 -5.67
C ASN A 97 3.97 9.55 -6.47
N MET A 98 4.15 8.38 -5.84
CA MET A 98 3.91 7.07 -6.46
C MET A 98 2.43 6.84 -6.79
N PHE A 99 1.53 7.41 -5.99
CA PHE A 99 0.06 7.34 -6.15
C PHE A 99 -0.56 8.66 -6.66
N LYS A 100 0.15 9.36 -7.55
CA LYS A 100 -0.35 10.59 -8.19
C LYS A 100 -1.70 10.37 -8.87
#